data_AF-A0A8T3XES7-F1
#
_entry.id   AF-A0A8T3XES7-F1
#
_cell.length_a   1.000
_cell.length_b   1.000
_cell.length_c   1.000
_cell.angle_alpha   90.00
_cell.angle_beta   90.00
_cell.angle_gamma   90.00
#
_symmetry.space_group_name_H-M   'P 1'
#
loop_
_entity.id
_entity.type
_entity.pdbx_description
1 polymer ?
#
loop_
_entity_poly.entity_id
_entity_poly.type
_entity_poly.pdbx_seq_one_letter_code
_entity_poly.pdbx_strand_id
1 'polypeptide(L)'
;MPKAKTIYKEIPLAEITLRKYEKPSNLSEREIVRKICLSLGLLQPGDSRDVIVDIFHALIIAKKQKKLLASDEIEKEVISLRNKERLSMHGIASSNIRRQIKRLRDLFLIEKIKGSYRIAEFEDLNIIFEEKIEKFYLKSIIERVKEYFGCLK
;
A
#
# COMPACT_ATOMS: atom_id res chain seq x y z
N MET A 1 18.25 -39.73 13.28
CA MET A 1 18.42 -38.34 12.83
C MET A 1 17.65 -37.43 13.78
N PRO A 2 18.27 -36.40 14.39
CA PRO A 2 17.54 -35.51 15.29
C PRO A 2 16.53 -34.69 14.48
N LYS A 3 15.27 -34.64 14.94
CA LYS A 3 14.23 -33.80 14.32
C LYS A 3 14.69 -32.34 14.39
N ALA A 4 14.69 -31.65 13.26
CA ALA A 4 14.98 -30.23 13.19
C ALA A 4 14.06 -29.48 14.16
N LYS A 5 14.65 -28.72 15.08
CA LYS A 5 13.92 -27.91 16.07
C LYS A 5 13.21 -26.80 15.29
N THR A 6 11.88 -26.81 15.26
CA THR A 6 11.10 -25.77 14.59
C THR A 6 11.35 -24.44 15.28
N ILE A 7 12.19 -23.58 14.68
CA ILE A 7 12.43 -22.23 15.18
C ILE A 7 11.17 -21.42 14.83
N TYR A 8 10.26 -21.27 15.78
CA TYR A 8 9.19 -20.28 15.68
C TYR A 8 9.84 -18.90 15.69
N LYS A 9 9.82 -18.21 14.55
CA LYS A 9 10.18 -16.80 14.48
C LYS A 9 8.96 -15.98 14.90
N GLU A 10 9.15 -14.98 15.75
CA GLU A 10 8.11 -14.03 16.20
C GLU A 10 7.69 -13.03 15.10
N ILE A 11 7.73 -13.45 13.83
CA ILE A 11 7.35 -12.62 12.70
C ILE A 11 5.87 -12.90 12.39
N PRO A 12 5.00 -11.87 12.33
CA PRO A 12 3.61 -12.07 12.00
C PRO A 12 3.47 -12.64 10.59
N LEU A 13 2.57 -13.62 10.43
CA LEU A 13 2.24 -14.18 9.11
C LEU A 13 1.49 -13.19 8.24
N ALA A 14 0.69 -12.33 8.86
CA ALA A 14 -0.08 -11.27 8.23
C ALA A 14 -0.26 -10.13 9.23
N GLU A 15 -0.16 -8.89 8.75
CA GLU A 15 -0.40 -7.69 9.52
C GLU A 15 -1.12 -6.66 8.65
N ILE A 16 -2.06 -5.93 9.25
CA ILE A 16 -2.61 -4.70 8.71
C ILE A 16 -2.66 -3.63 9.79
N THR A 17 -2.30 -2.40 9.42
CA THR A 17 -2.49 -1.22 10.26
C THR A 17 -3.68 -0.42 9.74
N LEU A 18 -4.62 -0.11 10.63
CA LEU A 18 -5.77 0.75 10.35
C LEU A 18 -5.76 1.93 11.32
N ARG A 19 -5.72 3.17 10.80
CA ARG A 19 -5.75 4.39 11.60
C ARG A 19 -6.93 5.25 11.23
N LYS A 20 -7.63 5.74 12.25
CA LYS A 20 -8.70 6.73 12.11
C LYS A 20 -8.12 8.13 12.20
N TYR A 21 -8.37 8.94 11.16
CA TYR A 21 -8.08 10.37 11.15
C TYR A 21 -9.39 11.15 11.05
N GLU A 22 -9.34 12.43 11.39
CA GLU A 22 -10.47 13.34 11.16
C GLU A 22 -10.84 13.41 9.68
N LYS A 23 -12.12 13.70 9.43
CA LYS A 23 -12.65 13.81 8.07
C LYS A 23 -11.87 14.90 7.32
N PRO A 24 -11.29 14.58 6.15
CA PRO A 24 -10.58 15.57 5.37
C PRO A 24 -11.55 16.65 4.88
N SER A 25 -11.21 17.92 5.09
CA SER A 25 -11.88 19.07 4.49
C SER A 25 -10.87 19.82 3.60
N ASN A 26 -11.32 20.26 2.41
CA ASN A 26 -10.52 21.06 1.48
C ASN A 26 -9.12 20.52 1.13
N LEU A 27 -8.96 19.20 1.02
CA LEU A 27 -7.69 18.58 0.64
C LEU A 27 -7.52 18.47 -0.87
N SER A 28 -6.29 18.66 -1.34
CA SER A 28 -5.87 18.29 -2.70
C SER A 28 -5.93 16.77 -2.93
N GLU A 29 -5.95 16.35 -4.21
CA GLU A 29 -5.96 14.92 -4.57
C GLU A 29 -4.78 14.17 -3.92
N ARG A 30 -3.58 14.75 -3.94
CA ARG A 30 -2.40 14.16 -3.31
C ARG A 30 -2.53 14.05 -1.79
N GLU A 31 -3.10 15.06 -1.12
CA GLU A 31 -3.29 15.02 0.33
C GLU A 31 -4.31 13.95 0.74
N ILE A 32 -5.34 13.72 -0.07
CA ILE A 32 -6.26 12.60 0.11
C ILE A 32 -5.51 11.27 -0.01
N VAL A 33 -4.68 11.10 -1.04
CA VAL A 33 -3.84 9.90 -1.20
C VAL A 33 -2.90 9.72 -0.01
N ARG A 34 -2.29 10.81 0.49
CA ARG A 34 -1.46 10.78 1.69
C ARG A 34 -2.23 10.32 2.92
N LYS A 35 -3.47 10.80 3.11
CA LYS A 35 -4.33 10.34 4.20
C LYS A 35 -4.66 8.86 4.08
N ILE A 36 -4.96 8.36 2.87
CA ILE A 36 -5.16 6.91 2.64
C ILE A 36 -3.90 6.12 3.03
N CYS A 37 -2.71 6.55 2.58
CA CYS A 37 -1.46 5.88 2.93
C CYS A 37 -1.18 5.91 4.45
N LEU A 38 -1.51 6.99 5.14
CA LEU A 38 -1.39 7.07 6.60
C LEU A 38 -2.38 6.12 7.29
N SER A 39 -3.63 6.07 6.83
CA SER A 39 -4.68 5.22 7.37
C SER A 39 -4.36 3.74 7.24
N LEU A 40 -3.74 3.32 6.13
CA LEU A 40 -3.38 1.93 5.85
C LEU A 40 -1.97 1.53 6.34
N GLY A 41 -1.29 2.40 7.10
CA GLY A 41 0.08 2.14 7.59
C GLY A 41 1.17 2.11 6.50
N LEU A 42 0.84 2.49 5.27
CA LEU A 42 1.80 2.62 4.16
C LEU A 42 2.80 3.76 4.39
N LEU A 43 2.37 4.79 5.11
CA LEU A 43 3.18 5.92 5.55
C LEU A 43 3.10 6.05 7.08
N GLN A 44 4.22 6.41 7.72
CA GLN A 44 4.25 6.71 9.14
C GLN A 44 4.02 8.21 9.39
N PRO A 45 3.36 8.61 10.49
CA PRO A 45 3.32 10.00 10.90
C PRO A 45 4.73 10.55 11.08
N GLY A 46 4.99 11.76 10.58
CA GLY A 46 6.31 12.38 10.62
C GLY A 46 7.31 11.86 9.57
N ASP A 47 6.96 10.88 8.75
CA ASP A 47 7.84 10.44 7.66
C ASP A 47 7.87 11.48 6.53
N SER A 48 9.08 11.99 6.26
CA SER A 48 9.36 12.92 5.16
C SER A 48 9.58 12.20 3.84
N ARG A 49 9.87 10.88 3.85
CA ARG A 49 10.07 10.06 2.65
C ARG A 49 8.76 9.43 2.22
N ASP A 50 7.89 10.27 1.70
CA ASP A 50 6.51 9.91 1.33
C ASP A 50 6.33 9.45 -0.12
N VAL A 51 7.38 8.92 -0.77
CA VAL A 51 7.34 8.54 -2.19
C VAL A 51 6.25 7.52 -2.53
N ILE A 52 5.81 6.72 -1.55
CA ILE A 52 4.68 5.80 -1.74
C ILE A 52 3.38 6.53 -2.07
N VAL A 53 3.18 7.75 -1.55
CA VAL A 53 2.04 8.61 -1.87
C VAL A 53 2.06 8.95 -3.34
N ASP A 54 3.22 9.38 -3.86
CA ASP A 54 3.35 9.80 -5.26
C ASP A 54 3.24 8.62 -6.22
N ILE A 55 3.78 7.45 -5.85
CA ILE A 55 3.63 6.20 -6.62
C ILE A 55 2.16 5.81 -6.71
N PHE A 56 1.45 5.85 -5.58
CA PHE A 56 0.04 5.49 -5.55
C PHE A 56 -0.81 6.51 -6.32
N HIS A 57 -0.50 7.80 -6.17
CA HIS A 57 -1.14 8.88 -6.93
C HIS A 57 -0.95 8.72 -8.44
N ALA A 58 0.27 8.42 -8.90
CA ALA A 58 0.56 8.17 -10.32
C ALA A 58 -0.28 7.01 -10.88
N LEU A 59 -0.45 5.93 -10.11
CA LEU A 59 -1.28 4.78 -10.52
C LEU A 59 -2.78 5.11 -10.50
N ILE A 60 -3.26 5.94 -9.57
CA ILE A 60 -4.65 6.44 -9.55
C ILE A 60 -4.93 7.31 -10.79
N ILE A 61 -3.99 8.18 -11.17
CA ILE A 61 -4.10 8.98 -12.39
C ILE A 61 -4.13 8.06 -13.63
N ALA A 62 -3.22 7.08 -13.70
CA ALA A 62 -3.19 6.10 -14.80
C ALA A 62 -4.48 5.25 -14.88
N LYS A 63 -5.08 4.91 -13.74
CA LYS A 63 -6.38 4.21 -13.66
C LYS A 63 -7.48 4.98 -14.40
N LYS A 64 -7.53 6.31 -14.27
CA LYS A 64 -8.53 7.15 -14.98
C LYS A 64 -8.47 6.96 -16.51
N GLN A 65 -7.31 6.59 -17.04
CA GLN A 65 -7.08 6.32 -18.46
C GLN A 65 -6.97 4.82 -18.79
N LYS A 66 -7.22 3.93 -17.81
CA LYS A 66 -6.99 2.47 -17.91
C LYS A 66 -5.58 2.11 -18.43
N LYS A 67 -4.58 2.91 -18.06
CA LYS A 67 -3.18 2.73 -18.48
C LYS A 67 -2.45 1.84 -17.48
N LEU A 68 -1.63 0.92 -18.01
CA LEU A 68 -0.65 0.17 -17.22
C LEU A 68 0.69 0.89 -17.27
N LEU A 69 1.42 0.90 -16.15
CA LEU A 69 2.73 1.56 -16.06
C LEU A 69 3.81 0.55 -15.67
N ALA A 70 4.89 0.49 -16.44
CA ALA A 70 6.12 -0.19 -16.05
C ALA A 70 6.82 0.56 -14.89
N SER A 71 7.78 -0.11 -14.23
CA SER A 71 8.44 0.48 -13.05
C SER A 71 9.20 1.77 -13.35
N ASP A 72 9.77 1.89 -14.54
CA ASP A 72 10.49 3.08 -15.01
C ASP A 72 9.53 4.20 -15.44
N GLU A 73 8.37 3.84 -15.99
CA GLU A 73 7.28 4.80 -16.26
C GLU A 73 6.75 5.39 -14.95
N ILE A 74 6.50 4.56 -13.93
CA ILE A 74 6.08 5.04 -12.59
C ILE A 74 7.12 6.00 -12.02
N GLU A 75 8.40 5.71 -12.18
CA GLU A 75 9.48 6.60 -11.73
C GLU A 75 9.43 7.96 -12.42
N LYS A 76 9.26 7.98 -13.75
CA LYS A 76 9.10 9.22 -14.52
C LYS A 76 7.87 10.02 -14.07
N GLU A 77 6.74 9.36 -13.86
CA GLU A 77 5.51 10.01 -13.39
C GLU A 77 5.68 10.59 -11.97
N VAL A 78 6.34 9.86 -11.06
CA VAL A 78 6.64 10.35 -9.71
C VAL A 78 7.53 11.60 -9.74
N ILE A 79 8.59 11.60 -10.56
CA ILE A 79 9.48 12.75 -10.73
C ILE A 79 8.70 13.95 -11.27
N SER A 80 7.85 13.73 -12.28
CA SER A 80 6.98 14.76 -12.87
C SER A 80 6.03 15.38 -11.84
N LEU A 81 5.32 14.54 -11.07
CA LEU A 81 4.42 14.97 -10.00
C LEU A 81 5.15 15.80 -8.94
N ARG A 82 6.31 15.33 -8.48
CA ARG A 82 7.11 16.04 -7.47
C ARG A 82 7.64 17.38 -7.97
N ASN A 83 8.10 17.45 -9.23
CA ASN A 83 8.52 18.72 -9.83
C ASN A 83 7.36 19.72 -9.91
N LYS A 84 6.19 19.28 -10.36
CA LYS A 84 4.99 20.14 -10.48
C LYS A 84 4.58 20.75 -9.14
N GLU A 85 4.67 19.97 -8.07
CA GLU A 85 4.30 20.39 -6.72
C GLU A 85 5.49 20.95 -5.90
N ARG A 86 6.67 21.08 -6.52
CA ARG A 86 7.92 21.55 -5.88
C ARG A 86 8.28 20.77 -4.61
N LEU A 87 8.02 19.46 -4.64
CA LEU A 87 8.32 18.54 -3.56
C LEU A 87 9.78 18.08 -3.62
N SER A 88 10.29 17.67 -2.46
CA SER A 88 11.64 17.14 -2.35
C SER A 88 11.82 15.83 -3.12
N MET A 89 12.98 15.58 -3.72
CA MET A 89 13.28 14.34 -4.46
C MET A 89 13.77 13.18 -3.58
N HIS A 90 13.61 13.25 -2.25
CA HIS A 90 14.05 12.18 -1.38
C HIS A 90 13.27 10.87 -1.61
N GLY A 91 14.00 9.78 -1.80
CA GLY A 91 13.42 8.44 -1.92
C GLY A 91 12.97 8.06 -3.34
N ILE A 92 13.28 8.83 -4.37
CA ILE A 92 12.91 8.48 -5.76
C ILE A 92 13.77 7.38 -6.41
N ALA A 93 14.83 6.92 -5.74
CA ALA A 93 15.69 5.87 -6.28
C ALA A 93 14.87 4.64 -6.72
N SER A 94 15.14 4.09 -7.90
CA SER A 94 14.35 3.01 -8.50
C SER A 94 14.19 1.79 -7.58
N SER A 95 15.21 1.49 -6.75
CA SER A 95 15.14 0.42 -5.75
C SER A 95 14.09 0.68 -4.67
N ASN A 96 13.94 1.93 -4.24
CA ASN A 96 12.88 2.33 -3.33
C ASN A 96 11.52 2.26 -3.99
N ILE A 97 11.39 2.79 -5.21
CA ILE A 97 10.13 2.73 -5.96
C ILE A 97 9.64 1.29 -6.09
N ARG A 98 10.51 0.36 -6.49
CA ARG A 98 10.17 -1.08 -6.56
C ARG A 98 9.71 -1.65 -5.21
N ARG A 99 10.36 -1.25 -4.11
CA ARG A 99 9.96 -1.68 -2.76
C ARG A 99 8.58 -1.15 -2.38
N GLN A 100 8.27 0.12 -2.69
CA GLN A 100 6.97 0.70 -2.38
C GLN A 100 5.85 0.11 -3.27
N ILE A 101 6.14 -0.15 -4.56
CA ILE A 101 5.24 -0.89 -5.45
C ILE A 101 4.93 -2.27 -4.84
N LYS A 102 5.94 -2.98 -4.34
CA LYS A 102 5.73 -4.25 -3.64
C LYS A 102 4.79 -4.09 -2.43
N ARG A 103 4.98 -3.07 -1.59
CA ARG A 103 4.10 -2.82 -0.43
C ARG A 103 2.64 -2.56 -0.84
N LEU A 104 2.42 -1.80 -1.92
CA LEU A 104 1.08 -1.58 -2.46
C LEU A 104 0.44 -2.88 -2.98
N ARG A 105 1.24 -3.77 -3.58
CA ARG A 105 0.78 -5.10 -4.03
C ARG A 105 0.46 -6.03 -2.88
N ASP A 106 1.30 -6.03 -1.85
CA ASP A 106 1.13 -6.87 -0.67
C ASP A 106 -0.16 -6.49 0.10
N LEU A 107 -0.65 -5.26 -0.04
CA LEU A 107 -1.96 -4.80 0.44
C LEU A 107 -3.10 -4.90 -0.59
N PHE A 108 -2.89 -5.57 -1.73
CA PHE A 108 -3.89 -5.76 -2.79
C PHE A 108 -4.39 -4.48 -3.49
N LEU A 109 -3.81 -3.31 -3.23
CA LEU A 109 -4.23 -2.05 -3.86
C LEU A 109 -3.88 -1.99 -5.34
N ILE A 110 -2.80 -2.67 -5.73
CA ILE A 110 -2.31 -2.71 -7.10
C ILE A 110 -1.94 -4.14 -7.48
N GLU A 111 -1.90 -4.43 -8.78
CA GLU A 111 -1.48 -5.73 -9.31
C GLU A 111 -0.43 -5.57 -10.41
N LYS A 112 0.22 -6.69 -10.76
CA LYS A 112 1.24 -6.73 -11.82
C LYS A 112 0.69 -7.51 -13.01
N ILE A 113 0.70 -6.91 -14.19
CA ILE A 113 0.27 -7.51 -15.47
C ILE A 113 1.43 -7.37 -16.47
N LYS A 114 1.98 -8.50 -16.91
CA LYS A 114 3.03 -8.56 -17.96
C LYS A 114 4.21 -7.58 -17.76
N GLY A 115 4.64 -7.37 -16.52
CA GLY A 115 5.77 -6.46 -16.20
C GLY A 115 5.37 -5.07 -15.76
N SER A 116 4.12 -4.67 -16.03
CA SER A 116 3.56 -3.37 -15.66
C SER A 116 2.60 -3.48 -14.49
N TYR A 117 2.22 -2.36 -13.92
CA TYR A 117 1.36 -2.26 -12.74
C TYR A 117 0.14 -1.39 -13.01
N ARG A 118 -0.94 -1.67 -12.30
CA ARG A 118 -2.18 -0.89 -12.29
C ARG A 118 -2.86 -1.00 -10.93
N ILE A 119 -3.77 -0.07 -10.62
CA ILE A 119 -4.77 -0.29 -9.57
C ILE A 119 -5.44 -1.63 -9.83
N ALA A 120 -5.63 -2.45 -8.79
CA ALA A 120 -6.17 -3.80 -8.93
C ALA A 120 -7.43 -3.79 -9.79
N GLU A 121 -7.39 -4.48 -10.93
CA GLU A 121 -8.49 -4.62 -11.89
C GLU A 121 -9.03 -3.28 -12.45
N PHE A 122 -8.30 -2.17 -12.26
CA PHE A 122 -8.80 -0.80 -12.45
C PHE A 122 -10.08 -0.50 -11.65
N GLU A 123 -10.27 -1.17 -10.52
CA GLU A 123 -11.48 -1.10 -9.71
C GLU A 123 -11.49 0.14 -8.79
N ASP A 124 -12.66 0.51 -8.28
CA ASP A 124 -12.81 1.48 -7.21
C ASP A 124 -12.06 1.08 -5.93
N LEU A 125 -11.40 2.05 -5.30
CA LEU A 125 -10.60 1.79 -4.10
C LEU A 125 -11.48 1.33 -2.92
N ASN A 126 -12.73 1.76 -2.84
CA ASN A 126 -13.65 1.29 -1.81
C ASN A 126 -13.99 -0.19 -2.01
N ILE A 127 -14.22 -0.61 -3.26
CA ILE A 127 -14.50 -2.01 -3.58
C ILE A 127 -13.27 -2.88 -3.29
N ILE A 128 -12.07 -2.43 -3.67
CA ILE A 128 -10.81 -3.14 -3.33
C ILE A 128 -10.67 -3.28 -1.81
N PHE A 129 -10.95 -2.21 -1.07
CA PHE A 129 -10.88 -2.23 0.40
C PHE A 129 -11.89 -3.22 0.99
N GLU A 130 -13.16 -3.15 0.59
CA GLU A 130 -14.21 -4.03 1.10
C GLU A 130 -13.91 -5.50 0.79
N GLU A 131 -13.60 -5.84 -0.47
CA GLU A 131 -13.46 -7.23 -0.90
C GLU A 131 -12.13 -7.86 -0.49
N LYS A 132 -11.01 -7.16 -0.71
CA LYS A 132 -9.68 -7.75 -0.50
C LYS A 132 -9.16 -7.49 0.90
N ILE A 133 -9.42 -6.32 1.46
CA ILE A 133 -8.87 -5.93 2.75
C ILE A 133 -9.82 -6.33 3.88
N GLU A 134 -11.07 -5.89 3.87
CA GLU A 134 -12.01 -6.11 4.97
C GLU A 134 -12.51 -7.56 5.03
N LYS A 135 -13.14 -8.05 3.96
CA LYS A 135 -13.77 -9.38 3.92
C LYS A 135 -12.77 -10.54 3.92
N PHE A 136 -11.58 -10.33 3.38
CA PHE A 136 -10.56 -11.37 3.24
C PHE A 136 -9.41 -11.20 4.24
N TYR A 137 -8.59 -10.16 4.07
CA TYR A 137 -7.32 -10.06 4.81
C TYR A 137 -7.54 -9.80 6.31
N LEU A 138 -8.33 -8.78 6.66
CA LEU A 138 -8.66 -8.43 8.04
C LEU A 138 -9.44 -9.56 8.74
N LYS A 139 -10.41 -10.17 8.05
CA LYS A 139 -11.16 -11.30 8.58
C LYS A 139 -10.23 -12.44 9.02
N SER A 140 -9.26 -12.81 8.18
CA SER A 140 -8.31 -13.88 8.50
C SER A 140 -7.45 -13.57 9.75
N ILE A 141 -7.05 -12.31 9.92
CA ILE A 141 -6.29 -11.84 11.09
C ILE A 141 -7.16 -11.91 12.35
N ILE A 142 -8.41 -11.43 12.27
CA ILE A 142 -9.36 -11.45 13.39
C ILE A 142 -9.66 -12.89 13.83
N GLU A 143 -9.90 -13.79 12.87
CA GLU A 143 -10.15 -15.22 13.16
C GLU A 143 -8.97 -15.83 13.93
N ARG A 144 -7.73 -15.60 13.48
CA ARG A 144 -6.55 -16.10 14.16
C ARG A 144 -6.37 -15.54 15.58
N VAL A 145 -6.63 -14.25 15.79
CA VAL A 145 -6.57 -13.65 17.13
C VAL A 145 -7.63 -14.25 18.06
N LYS A 146 -8.85 -14.50 17.55
CA LYS A 146 -9.90 -15.16 18.32
C LYS A 146 -9.56 -16.60 18.70
N GLU A 147 -8.89 -17.35 17.82
CA GLU A 147 -8.35 -18.69 18.15
C GLU A 147 -7.43 -18.62 19.37
N TYR A 148 -6.51 -17.66 19.41
CA TYR A 148 -5.60 -17.48 20.54
C TYR A 148 -6.33 -17.14 21.85
N PHE A 149 -7.36 -16.30 21.81
CA PHE A 149 -8.21 -16.06 22.99
C PHE A 149 -8.92 -17.33 23.44
N GLY A 150 -9.31 -18.21 22.52
CA GLY A 150 -9.89 -19.51 22.81
C GLY A 150 -8.92 -20.46 23.53
N CYS A 151 -7.61 -20.38 23.26
CA CYS A 151 -6.60 -21.20 23.91
C CYS A 151 -6.31 -20.84 25.38
N LEU A 152 -6.82 -19.70 25.86
CA LEU A 152 -6.66 -19.25 27.26
C LEU A 152 -7.88 -19.57 28.14
N LYS A 153 -8.85 -20.31 27.61
CA LYS A 153 -9.98 -20.87 28.37
C LYS A 153 -9.65 -22.27 28.86
#